data_AF-A0A7C0X3J1-F1
#
_entry.id   AF-A0A7C0X3J1-F1
#
_cell.length_a   1.000
_cell.length_b   1.000
_cell.length_c   1.000
_cell.angle_alpha   90.00
_cell.angle_beta   90.00
_cell.angle_gamma   90.00
#
_symmetry.space_group_name_H-M   'P 1'
#
loop_
_entity.id
_entity.type
_entity.pdbx_description
1 polymer ?
#
loop_
_entity_poly.entity_id
_entity_poly.type
_entity_poly.pdbx_seq_one_letter_code
_entity_poly.pdbx_strand_id
1 'polypeptide(L)'
;MAEDISNRQRLSARLDQRLTQKLALTPQMRQSLEMLQMNILELQQKILAEMTENPLLEEVSDLEELPEENVTPNADPDDQSLDEVMSLLLKRTSDHGPEEDEPRAPVVDHWRTDSDIVDPAVYERTLFKRENITDHLMGQLHLARLSPEDFKVAERIIGNIDSDGFLRVPLKLIAKNAGVSLDKVKQILRLVQEFDPPGVGARDLKECLKIQLRSLFAEREVLSDTLPLSKRLRSLVQEAVDKHFGLLVGHKYAELRRALKISDSTLKSIVALIETLEPRPGSAFDLESGIPVVPDVYVVRRGAKFVPILNEQKLPRLRIVRNYQDSLGVDHLGPKEREFIRQRASRANWVVKNIAQWKRTLLRVAEVIVDYE
;
A
#
# COMPACT_ATOMS: atom_id res chain seq x y z
N MET A 1 -46.09 -25.50 70.22
CA MET A 1 -45.43 -26.41 69.24
C MET A 1 -45.72 -26.07 67.77
N ALA A 2 -46.55 -25.04 67.46
CA ALA A 2 -46.80 -24.59 66.08
C ALA A 2 -46.02 -23.31 65.68
N GLU A 3 -45.51 -22.53 66.64
CA GLU A 3 -44.76 -21.29 66.35
C GLU A 3 -43.27 -21.54 66.02
N ASP A 4 -42.68 -22.62 66.53
CA ASP A 4 -41.25 -22.95 66.29
C ASP A 4 -40.97 -23.46 64.88
N ILE A 5 -41.98 -24.05 64.22
CA ILE A 5 -41.86 -24.55 62.84
C ILE A 5 -41.92 -23.36 61.85
N SER A 6 -42.72 -22.33 62.17
CA SER A 6 -42.80 -21.10 61.37
C SER A 6 -41.52 -20.25 61.47
N ASN A 7 -40.80 -20.29 62.59
CA ASN A 7 -39.55 -19.53 62.76
C ASN A 7 -38.34 -20.20 62.09
N ARG A 8 -38.32 -21.54 62.01
CA ARG A 8 -37.31 -22.26 61.20
C ARG A 8 -37.47 -22.04 59.71
N GLN A 9 -38.70 -21.92 59.21
CA GLN A 9 -38.97 -21.59 57.79
C GLN A 9 -38.64 -20.14 57.42
N ARG A 10 -38.68 -19.20 58.38
CA ARG A 10 -38.30 -17.79 58.15
C ARG A 10 -36.78 -17.57 58.16
N LEU A 11 -36.03 -18.42 58.86
CA LEU A 11 -34.57 -18.36 58.88
C LEU A 11 -33.90 -19.05 57.67
N SER A 12 -34.57 -20.02 57.03
CA SER A 12 -34.12 -20.57 55.73
C SER A 12 -34.40 -19.64 54.54
N ALA A 13 -35.13 -18.55 54.75
CA ALA A 13 -35.29 -17.44 53.82
C ALA A 13 -34.26 -16.31 54.06
N ARG A 14 -33.23 -16.56 54.88
CA ARG A 14 -32.00 -15.76 54.81
C ARG A 14 -31.25 -16.13 53.54
N LEU A 15 -31.61 -15.44 52.46
CA LEU A 15 -30.66 -14.79 51.55
C LEU A 15 -29.27 -15.46 51.48
N ASP A 16 -29.22 -16.65 50.89
CA ASP A 16 -28.05 -17.06 50.10
C ASP A 16 -28.07 -16.24 48.81
N GLN A 17 -27.81 -14.93 48.94
CA GLN A 17 -27.31 -14.12 47.84
C GLN A 17 -25.86 -14.57 47.60
N ARG A 18 -25.73 -15.77 47.02
CA ARG A 18 -24.53 -16.11 46.27
C ARG A 18 -24.48 -15.13 45.11
N LEU A 19 -23.67 -14.09 45.29
CA LEU A 19 -23.10 -13.27 44.23
C LEU A 19 -22.28 -14.18 43.30
N THR A 20 -22.95 -15.06 42.57
CA THR A 20 -22.39 -15.55 41.31
C THR A 20 -22.52 -14.36 40.37
N GLN A 21 -21.47 -13.52 40.30
CA GLN A 21 -21.22 -12.69 39.13
C GLN A 21 -21.21 -13.65 37.94
N LYS A 22 -22.37 -13.86 37.32
CA LYS A 22 -22.41 -14.46 36.00
C LYS A 22 -21.74 -13.40 35.14
N LEU A 23 -20.55 -13.73 34.62
CA LEU A 23 -19.98 -13.11 33.43
C LEU A 23 -20.99 -13.31 32.29
N ALA A 24 -22.13 -12.63 32.37
CA ALA A 24 -23.07 -12.52 31.28
C ALA A 24 -22.37 -11.57 30.32
N LEU A 25 -21.81 -12.15 29.26
CA LEU A 25 -21.18 -11.40 28.18
C LEU A 25 -22.21 -10.36 27.69
N THR A 26 -22.07 -9.12 28.14
CA THR A 26 -22.99 -8.05 27.73
C THR A 26 -22.83 -7.85 26.22
N PRO A 27 -23.87 -7.45 25.49
CA PRO A 27 -23.75 -7.19 24.05
C PRO A 27 -22.59 -6.24 23.71
N GLN A 28 -22.31 -5.27 24.58
CA GLN A 28 -21.17 -4.37 24.48
C GLN A 28 -19.81 -5.07 24.64
N MET A 29 -19.71 -6.04 25.55
CA MET A 29 -18.50 -6.83 25.81
C MET A 29 -18.25 -7.88 24.71
N ARG A 30 -19.31 -8.36 24.05
CA ARG A 30 -19.18 -9.18 22.84
C ARG A 30 -18.69 -8.36 21.66
N GLN A 31 -19.26 -7.16 21.47
CA GLN A 31 -18.89 -6.26 20.39
C GLN A 31 -17.45 -5.73 20.55
N SER A 32 -16.95 -5.60 21.79
CA SER A 32 -15.56 -5.21 22.05
C SER A 32 -14.57 -6.33 21.73
N LEU A 33 -14.91 -7.57 22.07
CA LEU A 33 -14.13 -8.75 21.67
C LEU A 33 -14.11 -8.94 20.16
N GLU A 34 -15.25 -8.72 19.49
CA GLU A 34 -15.32 -8.76 18.02
C GLU A 34 -14.41 -7.68 17.41
N MET A 35 -14.40 -6.44 17.94
CA MET A 35 -13.45 -5.40 17.52
C MET A 35 -11.98 -5.79 17.75
N LEU A 36 -11.68 -6.53 18.83
CA LEU A 36 -10.32 -7.01 19.13
C LEU A 36 -9.81 -8.07 18.16
N GLN A 37 -10.72 -8.84 17.56
CA GLN A 37 -10.40 -9.96 16.67
C GLN A 37 -10.42 -9.58 15.18
N MET A 38 -10.97 -8.41 14.83
CA MET A 38 -11.02 -7.92 13.45
C MET A 38 -9.63 -7.55 12.91
N ASN A 39 -9.46 -7.69 11.60
CA ASN A 39 -8.30 -7.13 10.91
C ASN A 39 -8.36 -5.58 10.95
N ILE A 40 -7.21 -4.89 10.93
CA ILE A 40 -7.16 -3.42 10.90
C ILE A 40 -7.99 -2.85 9.74
N LEU A 41 -7.99 -3.49 8.57
CA LEU A 41 -8.80 -3.05 7.43
C LEU A 41 -10.30 -3.11 7.74
N GLU A 42 -10.75 -4.19 8.40
CA GLU A 42 -12.14 -4.35 8.82
C GLU A 42 -12.50 -3.35 9.92
N LEU A 43 -11.58 -3.11 10.87
CA LEU A 43 -11.72 -2.11 11.92
C LEU A 43 -11.84 -0.70 11.34
N GLN A 44 -11.02 -0.34 10.34
CA GLN A 44 -11.12 0.92 9.61
C GLN A 44 -12.49 1.08 8.94
N GLN A 45 -12.95 0.07 8.19
CA GLN A 45 -14.26 0.11 7.54
C GLN A 45 -15.39 0.27 8.57
N LYS A 46 -15.27 -0.40 9.72
CA LYS A 46 -16.24 -0.30 10.79
C LYS A 46 -16.23 1.09 11.44
N ILE A 47 -15.06 1.67 11.68
CA ILE A 47 -14.92 3.04 12.20
C ILE A 47 -15.54 4.05 11.23
N LEU A 48 -15.26 3.94 9.93
CA LEU A 48 -15.83 4.82 8.92
C LEU A 48 -17.37 4.72 8.90
N ALA A 49 -17.92 3.51 9.00
CA ALA A 49 -19.37 3.33 9.11
C ALA A 49 -19.94 4.00 10.38
N GLU A 50 -19.30 3.84 11.54
CA GLU A 50 -19.72 4.49 12.78
C GLU A 50 -19.59 6.02 12.72
N MET A 51 -18.60 6.57 12.02
CA MET A 51 -18.48 8.01 11.77
C MET A 51 -19.62 8.53 10.88
N THR A 52 -20.05 7.78 9.86
CA THR A 52 -21.21 8.18 9.03
C THR A 52 -22.53 8.16 9.81
N GLU A 53 -22.67 7.25 10.78
CA GLU A 53 -23.88 7.13 11.59
C GLU A 53 -23.91 8.07 12.81
N ASN A 54 -22.74 8.51 13.28
CA ASN A 54 -22.63 9.28 14.52
C ASN A 54 -22.02 10.67 14.27
N PRO A 55 -22.84 11.73 14.28
CA PRO A 55 -22.37 13.10 14.03
C PRO A 55 -21.47 13.66 15.15
N LEU A 56 -21.25 12.91 16.24
CA LEU A 56 -20.39 13.31 17.35
C LEU A 56 -18.93 12.81 17.21
N LEU A 57 -18.64 11.94 16.26
CA LEU A 57 -17.28 11.47 15.98
C LEU A 57 -16.67 12.26 14.83
N GLU A 58 -15.49 12.81 15.08
CA GLU A 58 -14.70 13.53 14.08
C GLU A 58 -13.29 12.91 13.98
N GLU A 59 -12.74 12.89 12.78
CA GLU A 59 -11.35 12.53 12.52
C GLU A 59 -10.47 13.78 12.63
N VAL A 60 -9.48 13.71 13.51
CA VAL A 60 -8.49 14.77 13.70
C VAL A 60 -7.39 14.57 12.67
N SER A 61 -7.18 15.59 11.83
CA SER A 61 -6.04 15.64 10.90
C SER A 61 -4.74 15.86 11.68
N ASP A 62 -3.62 15.29 11.24
CA ASP A 62 -2.31 15.36 11.91
C ASP A 62 -1.76 16.78 12.17
N LEU A 63 -2.40 17.82 11.61
CA LEU A 63 -2.07 19.24 11.77
C LEU A 63 -2.67 19.90 13.02
N GLU A 64 -3.60 19.24 13.72
CA GLU A 64 -4.12 19.73 15.01
C GLU A 64 -3.31 19.08 16.16
N GLU A 65 -2.38 19.83 16.76
CA GLU A 65 -1.73 19.41 18.01
C GLU A 65 -2.77 19.24 19.12
N LEU A 66 -2.95 18.00 19.57
CA LEU A 66 -3.71 17.69 20.77
C LEU A 66 -2.84 18.01 22.00
N PRO A 67 -3.37 18.67 23.05
CA PRO A 67 -2.70 18.65 24.34
C PRO A 67 -2.59 17.20 24.82
N GLU A 68 -1.40 16.77 25.24
CA GLU A 68 -1.14 15.42 25.74
C GLU A 68 -2.01 15.12 26.99
N GLU A 69 -3.17 14.47 26.80
CA GLU A 69 -3.99 13.98 27.93
C GLU A 69 -3.42 12.64 28.45
N ASN A 70 -2.81 12.67 29.63
CA ASN A 70 -2.54 11.49 30.46
C ASN A 70 -3.86 10.90 30.97
N VAL A 71 -4.45 9.97 30.23
CA VAL A 71 -5.57 9.16 30.74
C VAL A 71 -4.99 8.08 31.67
N THR A 72 -5.01 8.34 32.99
CA THR A 72 -4.75 7.31 33.99
C THR A 72 -5.92 6.32 34.01
N PRO A 73 -5.71 5.01 33.74
CA PRO A 73 -6.79 4.04 33.66
C PRO A 73 -6.75 3.14 34.89
N ASN A 74 -7.33 3.59 35.99
CA ASN A 74 -7.77 2.72 37.08
C ASN A 74 -9.28 2.95 37.27
N ALA A 75 -10.09 2.33 36.42
CA ALA A 75 -11.51 2.13 36.68
C ALA A 75 -11.93 0.83 36.01
N ASP A 76 -12.29 -0.15 36.84
CA ASP A 76 -12.84 -1.44 36.44
C ASP A 76 -14.11 -1.26 35.58
N PRO A 77 -14.45 -2.25 34.73
CA PRO A 77 -15.42 -2.08 33.65
C PRO A 77 -16.89 -1.99 34.10
N ASP A 78 -17.20 -2.27 35.36
CA ASP A 78 -18.53 -2.73 35.77
C ASP A 78 -19.36 -1.77 36.64
N ASP A 79 -18.87 -0.56 36.97
CA ASP A 79 -19.61 0.28 37.94
C ASP A 79 -19.64 1.79 37.65
N GLN A 80 -19.73 2.20 36.38
CA GLN A 80 -20.02 3.60 36.07
C GLN A 80 -21.47 3.74 35.61
N SER A 81 -22.33 4.13 36.56
CA SER A 81 -23.67 4.59 36.24
C SER A 81 -23.61 5.75 35.23
N LEU A 82 -24.58 5.81 34.32
CA LEU A 82 -24.70 6.86 33.28
C LEU A 82 -24.74 8.29 33.86
N ASP A 83 -24.95 8.42 35.17
CA ASP A 83 -24.98 9.67 35.91
C ASP A 83 -23.58 10.08 36.41
N GLU A 84 -22.66 9.14 36.66
CA GLU A 84 -21.25 9.47 36.95
C GLU A 84 -20.53 10.03 35.73
N VAL A 85 -20.78 9.46 34.55
CA VAL A 85 -20.25 9.98 33.27
C VAL A 85 -20.77 11.39 33.01
N MET A 86 -22.03 11.67 33.34
CA MET A 86 -22.64 13.00 33.25
C MET A 86 -22.00 13.98 34.25
N SER A 87 -21.73 13.52 35.48
CA SER A 87 -21.12 14.34 36.52
C SER A 87 -19.64 14.69 36.24
N LEU A 88 -18.91 13.79 35.58
CA LEU A 88 -17.53 14.01 35.12
C LEU A 88 -17.46 15.00 33.95
N LEU A 89 -18.47 14.98 33.07
CA LEU A 89 -18.63 15.95 31.99
C LEU A 89 -19.03 17.33 32.52
N LEU A 90 -19.93 17.43 33.51
CA LEU A 90 -20.34 18.69 34.13
C LEU A 90 -19.28 19.28 35.09
N LYS A 91 -18.47 18.46 35.78
CA LYS A 91 -17.39 19.00 36.65
C LYS A 91 -16.28 19.67 35.86
N ARG A 92 -16.03 19.25 34.61
CA ARG A 92 -15.00 19.86 33.73
C ARG A 92 -15.40 21.25 33.20
N THR A 93 -16.68 21.63 33.27
CA THR A 93 -17.16 22.96 32.83
C THR A 93 -17.16 24.00 33.94
N SER A 94 -16.99 23.61 35.22
CA SER A 94 -17.06 24.54 36.36
C SER A 94 -15.70 25.03 36.87
N ASP A 95 -14.58 24.54 36.33
CA ASP A 95 -13.22 24.90 36.79
C ASP A 95 -12.50 25.88 35.84
N HIS A 96 -13.25 26.61 35.01
CA HIS A 96 -12.74 27.81 34.33
C HIS A 96 -13.34 29.04 35.02
N GLY A 97 -12.59 29.60 35.98
CA GLY A 97 -12.80 30.97 36.44
C GLY A 97 -12.56 31.97 35.30
N PRO A 98 -13.04 33.22 35.43
CA PRO A 98 -12.99 34.18 34.33
C PRO A 98 -11.52 34.51 34.00
N GLU A 99 -11.06 34.08 32.84
CA GLU A 99 -9.75 34.46 32.30
C GLU A 99 -9.76 35.97 32.01
N GLU A 100 -8.83 36.69 32.64
CA GLU A 100 -8.56 38.09 32.37
C GLU A 100 -8.07 38.23 30.92
N ASP A 101 -8.69 39.15 30.16
CA ASP A 101 -8.35 39.50 28.79
C ASP A 101 -6.87 39.93 28.66
N GLU A 102 -5.99 39.01 28.24
CA GLU A 102 -4.71 39.38 27.63
C GLU A 102 -4.93 39.82 26.18
N PRO A 103 -4.37 40.96 25.73
CA PRO A 103 -4.65 41.50 24.42
C PRO A 103 -4.03 40.62 23.32
N ARG A 104 -4.89 39.91 22.57
CA ARG A 104 -4.53 39.23 21.31
C ARG A 104 -3.84 40.22 20.37
N ALA A 105 -2.55 39.97 20.11
CA ALA A 105 -1.79 40.67 19.09
C ALA A 105 -2.44 40.48 17.71
N PRO A 106 -2.36 41.49 16.80
CA PRO A 106 -3.11 41.48 15.57
C PRO A 106 -2.62 40.37 14.63
N VAL A 107 -3.57 39.65 14.05
CA VAL A 107 -3.37 38.70 12.97
C VAL A 107 -2.72 39.43 11.80
N VAL A 108 -1.42 39.22 11.61
CA VAL A 108 -0.70 39.74 10.45
C VAL A 108 -0.97 38.79 9.30
N ASP A 109 -1.79 39.26 8.37
CA ASP A 109 -2.09 38.60 7.10
C ASP A 109 -0.77 38.35 6.34
N HIS A 110 -0.37 37.09 6.23
CA HIS A 110 0.81 36.67 5.49
C HIS A 110 0.37 35.84 4.30
N TRP A 111 0.04 36.52 3.20
CA TRP A 111 0.12 35.97 1.85
C TRP A 111 1.59 35.76 1.46
N ARG A 112 2.30 34.90 2.20
CA ARG A 112 3.66 34.47 1.89
C ARG A 112 3.59 33.08 1.27
N THR A 113 3.83 33.04 -0.04
CA THR A 113 4.27 31.91 -0.86
C THR A 113 4.56 30.62 -0.08
N ASP A 114 3.59 29.70 -0.07
CA ASP A 114 3.74 28.30 0.35
C ASP A 114 4.59 27.51 -0.67
N SER A 115 5.91 27.74 -0.69
CA SER A 115 6.82 26.86 -1.45
C SER A 115 7.73 25.99 -0.58
N ASP A 116 7.82 26.23 0.73
CA ASP A 116 8.95 25.72 1.52
C ASP A 116 8.57 24.86 2.75
N ILE A 117 7.31 24.43 2.88
CA ILE A 117 6.94 23.31 3.78
C ILE A 117 6.40 22.17 2.93
N VAL A 118 7.23 21.71 1.99
CA VAL A 118 7.04 20.38 1.41
C VAL A 118 7.65 19.40 2.41
N ASP A 119 6.78 18.79 3.20
CA ASP A 119 7.10 17.69 4.11
C ASP A 119 8.11 16.72 3.43
N PRO A 120 9.31 16.49 3.99
CA PRO A 120 10.34 15.65 3.35
C PRO A 120 9.81 14.26 2.96
N ALA A 121 8.83 13.75 3.71
CA ALA A 121 8.15 12.49 3.43
C ALA A 121 7.28 12.53 2.15
N VAL A 122 6.72 13.69 1.79
CA VAL A 122 5.96 13.88 0.54
C VAL A 122 6.91 14.00 -0.65
N TYR A 123 8.05 14.67 -0.48
CA TYR A 123 9.10 14.76 -1.50
C TYR A 123 9.72 13.38 -1.79
N GLU A 124 10.05 12.61 -0.75
CA GLU A 124 10.56 11.25 -0.93
C GLU A 124 9.53 10.31 -1.57
N ARG A 125 8.24 10.39 -1.20
CA ARG A 125 7.20 9.53 -1.80
C ARG A 125 6.89 9.86 -3.26
N THR A 126 7.08 11.11 -3.69
CA THR A 126 6.79 11.53 -5.07
C THR A 126 7.98 11.30 -6.02
N LEU A 127 9.20 11.22 -5.52
CA LEU A 127 10.42 11.06 -6.34
C LEU A 127 10.70 9.63 -6.82
N PHE A 128 10.06 8.60 -6.26
CA PHE A 128 10.33 7.19 -6.63
C PHE A 128 9.30 6.56 -7.57
N LYS A 129 8.68 7.33 -8.47
CA LYS A 129 7.94 6.70 -9.58
C LYS A 129 8.95 6.14 -10.58
N ARG A 130 9.38 4.90 -10.34
CA ARG A 130 10.21 4.15 -11.29
C ARG A 130 9.45 4.06 -12.62
N GLU A 131 10.12 4.40 -13.72
CA GLU A 131 9.53 4.43 -15.06
C GLU A 131 9.14 3.00 -15.49
N ASN A 132 7.94 2.84 -16.04
CA ASN A 132 7.52 1.57 -16.64
C ASN A 132 8.13 1.45 -18.05
N ILE A 133 8.21 0.24 -18.62
CA ILE A 133 8.76 0.03 -19.97
C ILE A 133 8.04 0.89 -21.02
N THR A 134 6.71 1.01 -20.90
CA THR A 134 5.91 1.83 -21.79
C THR A 134 6.31 3.31 -21.67
N ASP A 135 6.49 3.82 -20.45
CA ASP A 135 6.89 5.22 -20.22
C ASP A 135 8.29 5.49 -20.76
N HIS A 136 9.21 4.55 -20.55
CA HIS A 136 10.57 4.63 -21.05
C HIS A 136 10.63 4.69 -22.59
N LEU A 137 9.91 3.79 -23.26
CA LEU A 137 9.81 3.76 -24.73
C LEU A 137 9.08 4.98 -25.28
N MET A 138 8.06 5.47 -24.58
CA MET A 138 7.41 6.72 -24.95
C MET A 138 8.38 7.90 -24.85
N GLY A 139 9.23 7.96 -23.82
CA GLY A 139 10.31 8.94 -23.72
C GLY A 139 11.22 8.93 -24.96
N GLN A 140 11.65 7.75 -25.40
CA GLN A 140 12.47 7.59 -26.61
C GLN A 140 11.71 7.96 -27.89
N LEU A 141 10.43 7.62 -27.97
CA LEU A 141 9.59 7.97 -29.10
C LEU A 141 9.50 9.49 -29.32
N HIS A 142 9.40 10.26 -28.23
CA HIS A 142 9.38 11.72 -28.30
C HIS A 142 10.70 12.29 -28.83
N LEU A 143 11.83 11.60 -28.61
CA LEU A 143 13.14 12.01 -29.13
C LEU A 143 13.37 11.63 -30.59
N ALA A 144 12.70 10.57 -31.09
CA ALA A 144 12.90 10.01 -32.43
C ALA A 144 12.42 10.90 -33.60
N ARG A 145 11.79 12.06 -33.35
CA ARG A 145 11.30 13.04 -34.35
C ARG A 145 10.56 12.39 -35.53
N LEU A 146 9.42 11.78 -35.24
CA LEU A 146 8.54 11.15 -36.23
C LEU A 146 7.50 12.11 -36.81
N SER A 147 6.93 11.77 -37.97
CA SER A 147 5.75 12.45 -38.48
C SER A 147 4.55 12.22 -37.52
N PRO A 148 3.56 13.13 -37.45
CA PRO A 148 2.43 12.98 -36.52
C PRO A 148 1.57 11.73 -36.81
N GLU A 149 1.56 11.24 -38.05
CA GLU A 149 0.92 9.96 -38.38
C GLU A 149 1.74 8.77 -37.88
N ASP A 150 3.06 8.79 -38.09
CA ASP A 150 3.94 7.70 -37.68
C ASP A 150 4.04 7.60 -36.15
N PHE A 151 4.04 8.76 -35.48
CA PHE A 151 4.02 8.85 -34.03
C PHE A 151 2.80 8.15 -33.44
N LYS A 152 1.60 8.39 -33.98
CA LYS A 152 0.36 7.73 -33.51
C LYS A 152 0.40 6.22 -33.70
N VAL A 153 1.01 5.74 -34.79
CA VAL A 153 1.16 4.30 -35.03
C VAL A 153 2.19 3.70 -34.06
N ALA A 154 3.30 4.39 -33.82
CA ALA A 154 4.34 3.95 -32.90
C ALA A 154 3.87 3.93 -31.45
N GLU A 155 3.15 4.97 -31.02
CA GLU A 155 2.46 5.04 -29.72
C GLU A 155 1.52 3.84 -29.55
N ARG A 156 0.76 3.50 -30.59
CA ARG A 156 -0.11 2.32 -30.56
C ARG A 156 0.68 1.02 -30.45
N ILE A 157 1.82 0.90 -31.14
CA ILE A 157 2.68 -0.28 -31.04
C ILE A 157 3.21 -0.40 -29.61
N ILE A 158 3.81 0.66 -29.06
CA ILE A 158 4.38 0.71 -27.71
C ILE A 158 3.33 0.38 -26.65
N GLY A 159 2.12 0.91 -26.77
CA GLY A 159 1.01 0.60 -25.88
C GLY A 159 0.49 -0.84 -25.96
N ASN A 160 0.93 -1.65 -26.93
CA ASN A 160 0.59 -3.08 -27.04
C ASN A 160 1.76 -4.01 -26.70
N ILE A 161 2.88 -3.46 -26.21
CA ILE A 161 4.01 -4.23 -25.70
C ILE A 161 3.70 -4.68 -24.26
N ASP A 162 3.99 -5.93 -23.93
CA ASP A 162 3.81 -6.48 -22.58
C ASP A 162 4.97 -6.11 -21.63
N SER A 163 4.85 -6.45 -20.34
CA SER A 163 5.90 -6.20 -19.34
C SER A 163 7.20 -6.97 -19.63
N ASP A 164 7.13 -8.10 -20.33
CA ASP A 164 8.31 -8.86 -20.78
C ASP A 164 9.02 -8.18 -21.98
N GLY A 165 8.37 -7.22 -22.65
CA GLY A 165 8.90 -6.48 -23.81
C GLY A 165 8.50 -7.02 -25.19
N PHE A 166 7.52 -7.94 -25.27
CA PHE A 166 7.03 -8.55 -26.51
C PHE A 166 5.75 -7.91 -27.04
N LEU A 167 5.63 -7.86 -28.37
CA LEU A 167 4.40 -7.46 -29.07
C LEU A 167 3.56 -8.70 -29.42
N ARG A 168 2.57 -9.02 -28.58
CA ARG A 168 1.68 -10.18 -28.80
C ARG A 168 0.59 -9.93 -29.84
N VAL A 169 0.29 -8.67 -30.13
CA VAL A 169 -0.82 -8.28 -31.02
C VAL A 169 -0.41 -8.39 -32.50
N PRO A 170 -1.22 -9.02 -33.36
CA PRO A 170 -0.89 -9.15 -34.78
C PRO A 170 -0.95 -7.79 -35.50
N LEU A 171 0.04 -7.54 -36.36
CA LEU A 171 0.20 -6.27 -37.11
C LEU A 171 -1.02 -5.89 -37.97
N LYS A 172 -1.81 -6.89 -38.41
CA LYS A 172 -3.05 -6.66 -39.16
C LYS A 172 -4.09 -5.88 -38.35
N LEU A 173 -4.20 -6.14 -37.05
CA LEU A 173 -5.14 -5.44 -36.17
C LEU A 173 -4.67 -4.01 -35.91
N ILE A 174 -3.37 -3.82 -35.69
CA ILE A 174 -2.77 -2.50 -35.50
C ILE A 174 -2.99 -1.64 -36.76
N ALA A 175 -2.74 -2.21 -37.95
CA ALA A 175 -2.98 -1.54 -39.24
C ALA A 175 -4.44 -1.13 -39.43
N LYS A 176 -5.39 -2.04 -39.14
CA LYS A 176 -6.83 -1.77 -39.27
C LYS A 176 -7.30 -0.67 -38.31
N ASN A 177 -6.82 -0.69 -37.07
CA ASN A 177 -7.21 0.28 -36.05
C ASN A 177 -6.58 1.67 -36.30
N ALA A 178 -5.37 1.71 -36.86
CA ALA A 178 -4.72 2.97 -37.22
C ALA A 178 -5.19 3.54 -38.57
N GLY A 179 -5.86 2.73 -39.41
CA GLY A 179 -6.24 3.13 -40.77
C GLY A 179 -5.06 3.22 -41.74
N VAL A 180 -3.98 2.50 -41.47
CA VAL A 180 -2.70 2.60 -42.20
C VAL A 180 -2.35 1.28 -42.90
N SER A 181 -1.56 1.35 -43.97
CA SER A 181 -1.06 0.16 -44.66
C SER A 181 -0.17 -0.70 -43.75
N LEU A 182 -0.23 -2.02 -43.96
CA LEU A 182 0.53 -3.00 -43.17
C LEU A 182 2.04 -2.78 -43.29
N ASP A 183 2.52 -2.32 -44.44
CA ASP A 183 3.95 -2.09 -44.67
C ASP A 183 4.47 -0.87 -43.93
N LYS A 184 3.68 0.18 -43.78
CA LYS A 184 4.03 1.34 -42.95
C LYS A 184 4.10 0.95 -41.46
N VAL A 185 3.18 0.12 -40.97
CA VAL A 185 3.26 -0.45 -39.60
C VAL A 185 4.54 -1.26 -39.40
N LYS A 186 4.95 -2.09 -40.37
CA LYS A 186 6.21 -2.85 -40.28
C LYS A 186 7.44 -1.93 -40.25
N GLN A 187 7.44 -0.84 -41.01
CA GLN A 187 8.55 0.13 -41.00
C GLN A 187 8.69 0.79 -39.63
N ILE A 188 7.56 1.24 -39.07
CA ILE A 188 7.53 1.88 -37.75
C ILE A 188 7.90 0.89 -36.65
N LEU A 189 7.45 -0.36 -36.74
CA LEU A 189 7.85 -1.41 -35.81
C LEU A 189 9.37 -1.62 -35.81
N ARG A 190 10.03 -1.60 -36.97
CA ARG A 190 11.50 -1.73 -37.03
C ARG A 190 12.21 -0.59 -36.31
N LEU A 191 11.67 0.62 -36.41
CA LEU A 191 12.20 1.79 -35.69
C LEU A 191 12.01 1.62 -34.17
N VAL A 192 10.83 1.19 -33.73
CA VAL A 192 10.58 0.88 -32.30
C VAL A 192 11.50 -0.25 -31.80
N GLN A 193 11.82 -1.23 -32.65
CA GLN A 193 12.76 -2.32 -32.32
C GLN A 193 14.23 -1.88 -32.20
N GLU A 194 14.56 -0.65 -32.61
CA GLU A 194 15.90 -0.04 -32.44
C GLU A 194 16.02 0.74 -31.12
N PHE A 195 14.94 0.84 -30.34
CA PHE A 195 14.92 1.49 -29.03
C PHE A 195 15.60 0.62 -27.96
N ASP A 196 15.97 1.25 -26.85
CA ASP A 196 16.53 0.60 -25.66
C ASP A 196 15.38 0.20 -24.71
N PRO A 197 15.34 -1.02 -24.13
CA PRO A 197 16.28 -2.14 -24.28
C PRO A 197 16.24 -2.87 -25.63
N PRO A 198 17.38 -3.37 -26.14
CA PRO A 198 17.43 -4.07 -27.41
C PRO A 198 16.58 -5.34 -27.37
N GLY A 199 15.81 -5.58 -28.43
CA GLY A 199 14.92 -6.73 -28.53
C GLY A 199 13.47 -6.47 -28.12
N VAL A 200 13.15 -5.25 -27.66
CA VAL A 200 11.77 -4.79 -27.43
C VAL A 200 10.94 -4.80 -28.70
N GLY A 201 9.65 -5.11 -28.57
CA GLY A 201 8.72 -5.15 -29.70
C GLY A 201 8.92 -6.36 -30.62
N ALA A 202 9.67 -7.37 -30.16
CA ALA A 202 9.74 -8.67 -30.83
C ALA A 202 8.42 -9.42 -30.66
N ARG A 203 8.05 -10.24 -31.65
CA ARG A 203 6.84 -11.09 -31.57
C ARG A 203 7.12 -12.44 -30.93
N ASP A 204 8.35 -12.92 -31.09
CA ASP A 204 8.82 -14.21 -30.57
C ASP A 204 10.24 -14.07 -30.01
N LEU A 205 10.63 -14.97 -29.11
CA LEU A 205 11.99 -15.03 -28.54
C LEU A 205 13.07 -15.10 -29.62
N LYS A 206 12.82 -15.84 -30.71
CA LYS A 206 13.74 -15.93 -31.85
C LYS A 206 13.95 -14.56 -32.52
N GLU A 207 12.90 -13.75 -32.64
CA GLU A 207 12.99 -12.40 -33.19
C GLU A 207 13.72 -11.46 -32.23
N CYS A 208 13.45 -11.57 -30.93
CA CYS A 208 14.11 -10.80 -29.87
C CYS A 208 15.64 -10.99 -29.90
N LEU A 209 16.11 -12.24 -29.86
CA LEU A 209 17.55 -12.54 -29.89
C LEU A 209 18.22 -12.04 -31.18
N LYS A 210 17.52 -12.08 -32.31
CA LYS A 210 18.06 -11.55 -33.58
C LYS A 210 18.24 -10.04 -33.55
N ILE A 211 17.28 -9.32 -32.96
CA ILE A 211 17.35 -7.86 -32.83
C ILE A 211 18.51 -7.51 -31.90
N GLN A 212 18.63 -8.19 -30.76
CA GLN A 212 19.73 -7.98 -29.82
C GLN A 212 21.10 -8.28 -30.43
N LEU A 213 21.23 -9.40 -31.13
CA LEU A 213 22.47 -9.74 -31.84
C LEU A 213 22.82 -8.68 -32.89
N ARG A 214 21.84 -8.14 -33.61
CA ARG A 214 22.07 -7.05 -34.58
C ARG A 214 22.58 -5.80 -33.86
N SER A 215 21.97 -5.42 -32.74
CA SER A 215 22.39 -4.27 -31.93
C SER A 215 23.82 -4.45 -31.41
N LEU A 216 24.12 -5.60 -30.80
CA LEU A 216 25.45 -5.92 -30.28
C LEU A 216 26.53 -5.92 -31.35
N PHE A 217 26.23 -6.43 -32.55
CA PHE A 217 27.19 -6.40 -33.65
C PHE A 217 27.40 -4.99 -34.20
N ALA A 218 26.37 -4.14 -34.22
CA ALA A 218 26.48 -2.74 -34.61
C ALA A 218 27.35 -1.95 -33.61
N GLU A 219 27.11 -2.10 -32.31
CA GLU A 219 27.90 -1.43 -31.26
C GLU A 219 29.37 -1.86 -31.27
N ARG A 220 29.63 -3.17 -31.37
CA ARG A 220 31.02 -3.68 -31.40
C ARG A 220 31.76 -3.33 -32.69
N GLU A 221 31.06 -3.10 -33.79
CA GLU A 221 31.68 -2.63 -35.04
C GLU A 221 32.15 -1.17 -34.92
N VAL A 222 31.50 -0.37 -34.08
CA VAL A 222 31.94 1.01 -33.77
C VAL A 222 33.08 1.02 -32.76
N LEU A 223 33.10 0.08 -31.82
CA LEU A 223 34.06 0.05 -30.69
C LEU A 223 35.36 -0.72 -30.95
N SER A 224 35.49 -1.50 -32.04
CA SER A 224 36.65 -2.39 -32.23
C SER A 224 37.32 -2.33 -33.61
N ASP A 225 38.31 -1.44 -33.72
CA ASP A 225 39.50 -1.64 -34.56
C ASP A 225 40.43 -2.75 -33.98
N THR A 226 40.15 -3.26 -32.77
CA THR A 226 41.12 -4.05 -31.97
C THR A 226 40.78 -5.52 -31.72
N LEU A 227 39.60 -6.04 -32.10
CA LEU A 227 39.40 -7.49 -32.15
C LEU A 227 38.24 -7.84 -33.10
N PRO A 228 38.51 -8.26 -34.34
CA PRO A 228 37.44 -8.64 -35.25
C PRO A 228 36.77 -9.88 -34.67
N LEU A 229 35.56 -9.74 -34.12
CA LEU A 229 34.63 -10.84 -34.08
C LEU A 229 34.44 -11.22 -35.56
N SER A 230 35.20 -12.23 -35.98
CA SER A 230 35.34 -12.56 -37.40
C SER A 230 33.95 -12.63 -38.02
N LYS A 231 33.74 -12.01 -39.20
CA LYS A 231 32.46 -12.03 -39.93
C LYS A 231 31.84 -13.45 -39.96
N ARG A 232 32.71 -14.47 -39.93
CA ARG A 232 32.42 -15.88 -39.75
C ARG A 232 31.67 -16.23 -38.45
N LEU A 233 32.07 -15.71 -37.29
CA LEU A 233 31.35 -15.97 -36.04
C LEU A 233 29.95 -15.33 -36.08
N ARG A 234 29.83 -14.11 -36.61
CA ARG A 234 28.52 -13.45 -36.79
C ARG A 234 27.57 -14.28 -37.67
N SER A 235 28.07 -14.76 -38.82
CA SER A 235 27.26 -15.60 -39.71
C SER A 235 26.87 -16.92 -39.06
N LEU A 236 27.75 -17.52 -38.26
CA LEU A 236 27.47 -18.78 -37.57
C LEU A 236 26.46 -18.61 -36.44
N VAL A 237 26.53 -17.52 -35.66
CA VAL A 237 25.53 -17.22 -34.61
C VAL A 237 24.18 -16.93 -35.25
N GLN A 238 24.14 -16.13 -36.31
CA GLN A 238 22.90 -15.87 -37.05
C GLN A 238 22.32 -17.17 -37.62
N GLU A 239 23.14 -18.02 -38.23
CA GLU A 239 22.70 -19.32 -38.74
C GLU A 239 22.21 -20.26 -37.63
N ALA A 240 22.87 -20.27 -36.48
CA ALA A 240 22.45 -21.04 -35.31
C ALA A 240 21.06 -20.60 -34.82
N VAL A 241 20.82 -19.30 -34.68
CA VAL A 241 19.50 -18.76 -34.29
C VAL A 241 18.47 -18.96 -35.39
N ASP A 242 18.84 -18.86 -36.67
CA ASP A 242 17.88 -18.97 -37.77
C ASP A 242 17.41 -20.39 -38.07
N LYS A 243 18.35 -21.34 -38.18
CA LYS A 243 18.06 -22.72 -38.60
C LYS A 243 17.97 -23.68 -37.43
N HIS A 244 18.67 -23.39 -36.33
CA HIS A 244 18.86 -24.33 -35.22
C HIS A 244 18.38 -23.81 -33.87
N PHE A 245 17.41 -22.89 -33.85
CA PHE A 245 16.81 -22.35 -32.61
C PHE A 245 16.29 -23.45 -31.67
N GLY A 246 15.59 -24.46 -32.21
CA GLY A 246 15.08 -25.57 -31.39
C GLY A 246 16.19 -26.41 -30.74
N LEU A 247 17.38 -26.49 -31.36
CA LEU A 247 18.53 -27.20 -30.78
C LEU A 247 19.20 -26.37 -29.68
N LEU A 248 19.18 -25.03 -29.80
CA LEU A 248 19.66 -24.10 -28.78
C LEU A 248 18.79 -24.16 -27.52
N VAL A 249 17.47 -24.06 -27.69
CA VAL A 249 16.52 -24.14 -26.56
C VAL A 249 16.57 -25.52 -25.88
N GLY A 250 16.78 -26.59 -26.65
CA GLY A 250 16.92 -27.94 -26.11
C GLY A 250 18.30 -28.30 -25.56
N HIS A 251 19.25 -27.35 -25.48
CA HIS A 251 20.65 -27.57 -25.08
C HIS A 251 21.36 -28.71 -25.82
N LYS A 252 20.98 -28.99 -27.07
CA LYS A 252 21.55 -30.08 -27.90
C LYS A 252 22.82 -29.66 -28.62
N TYR A 253 23.85 -29.28 -27.85
CA TYR A 253 25.11 -28.73 -28.37
C TYR A 253 25.87 -29.68 -29.31
N ALA A 254 25.78 -31.00 -29.08
CA ALA A 254 26.42 -32.00 -29.92
C ALA A 254 25.84 -32.06 -31.35
N GLU A 255 24.52 -31.93 -31.48
CA GLU A 255 23.83 -31.88 -32.78
C GLU A 255 24.09 -30.55 -33.48
N LEU A 256 24.08 -29.45 -32.73
CA LEU A 256 24.38 -28.11 -33.25
C LEU A 256 25.81 -28.01 -33.81
N ARG A 257 26.79 -28.63 -33.13
CA ARG A 257 28.17 -28.74 -33.63
C ARG A 257 28.26 -29.44 -34.97
N ARG A 258 27.53 -30.55 -35.13
CA ARG A 258 27.51 -31.34 -36.38
C ARG A 258 26.81 -30.59 -37.50
N ALA A 259 25.70 -29.91 -37.19
CA ALA A 259 24.91 -29.17 -38.16
C ALA A 259 25.68 -27.98 -38.73
N LEU A 260 26.36 -27.20 -37.88
CA LEU A 260 27.14 -26.03 -38.30
C LEU A 260 28.58 -26.39 -38.72
N LYS A 261 29.03 -27.64 -38.50
CA LYS A 261 30.39 -28.12 -38.79
C LYS A 261 31.49 -27.25 -38.15
N ILE A 262 31.34 -26.95 -36.86
CA ILE A 262 32.23 -26.05 -36.11
C ILE A 262 33.10 -26.84 -35.10
N SER A 263 34.26 -26.27 -34.71
CA SER A 263 35.06 -26.75 -33.58
C SER A 263 34.38 -26.51 -32.21
N ASP A 264 34.83 -27.25 -31.19
CA ASP A 264 34.31 -27.11 -29.82
C ASP A 264 34.59 -25.72 -29.21
N SER A 265 35.75 -25.14 -29.52
CA SER A 265 36.14 -23.81 -29.04
C SER A 265 35.18 -22.72 -29.54
N THR A 266 34.84 -22.75 -30.83
CA THR A 266 33.93 -21.75 -31.41
C THR A 266 32.48 -21.98 -30.98
N LEU A 267 32.07 -23.24 -30.74
CA LEU A 267 30.77 -23.53 -30.15
C LEU A 267 30.63 -22.90 -28.76
N LYS A 268 31.66 -23.03 -27.90
CA LYS A 268 31.67 -22.38 -26.58
C LYS A 268 31.57 -20.87 -26.69
N SER A 269 32.26 -20.25 -27.66
CA SER A 269 32.13 -18.81 -27.90
C SER A 269 30.73 -18.40 -28.34
N ILE A 270 30.04 -19.21 -29.16
CA ILE A 270 28.66 -18.95 -29.59
C ILE A 270 27.71 -19.05 -28.40
N VAL A 271 27.83 -20.09 -27.59
CA VAL A 271 26.96 -20.30 -26.42
C VAL A 271 27.19 -19.18 -25.39
N ALA A 272 28.44 -18.84 -25.09
CA ALA A 272 28.76 -17.75 -24.17
C ALA A 272 28.19 -16.40 -24.66
N LEU A 273 28.19 -16.14 -25.97
CA LEU A 273 27.56 -14.94 -26.53
C LEU A 273 26.04 -14.96 -26.38
N ILE A 274 25.39 -16.11 -26.61
CA ILE A 274 23.94 -16.24 -26.46
C ILE A 274 23.53 -16.13 -24.99
N GLU A 275 24.33 -16.65 -24.06
CA GLU A 275 24.10 -16.53 -22.62
C GLU A 275 24.21 -15.08 -22.11
N THR A 276 24.93 -14.20 -22.81
CA THR A 276 24.97 -12.76 -22.47
C THR A 276 23.74 -11.98 -22.95
N LEU A 277 22.83 -12.60 -23.71
CA LEU A 277 21.63 -11.94 -24.23
C LEU A 277 20.48 -12.02 -23.22
N GLU A 278 19.68 -10.95 -23.12
CA GLU A 278 18.52 -10.89 -22.24
C GLU A 278 17.26 -11.44 -22.92
N PRO A 279 16.72 -12.60 -22.51
CA PRO A 279 15.55 -13.18 -23.16
C PRO A 279 14.25 -12.40 -22.90
N ARG A 280 14.24 -11.50 -21.90
CA ARG A 280 13.08 -10.66 -21.52
C ARG A 280 13.54 -9.22 -21.33
N PRO A 281 13.62 -8.43 -22.40
CA PRO A 281 14.16 -7.09 -22.31
C PRO A 281 13.35 -6.17 -21.37
N GLY A 282 12.06 -6.45 -21.16
CA GLY A 282 11.21 -5.65 -20.27
C GLY A 282 11.38 -5.93 -18.77
N SER A 283 12.08 -7.00 -18.36
CA SER A 283 12.19 -7.35 -16.93
C SER A 283 12.91 -6.30 -16.08
N ALA A 284 13.80 -5.49 -16.68
CA ALA A 284 14.48 -4.39 -15.98
C ALA A 284 13.51 -3.27 -15.55
N PHE A 285 12.36 -3.18 -16.23
CA PHE A 285 11.33 -2.17 -16.02
C PHE A 285 10.07 -2.77 -15.39
N ASP A 286 10.06 -4.07 -15.12
CA ASP A 286 8.90 -4.71 -14.52
C ASP A 286 8.75 -4.22 -13.08
N LEU A 287 7.75 -3.36 -12.91
CA LEU A 287 7.36 -2.79 -11.62
C LEU A 287 6.54 -3.82 -10.85
N GLU A 288 7.11 -5.00 -10.61
CA GLU A 288 6.77 -5.74 -9.40
C GLU A 288 7.41 -5.01 -8.21
N SER A 289 6.98 -3.77 -7.98
CA SER A 289 6.82 -3.27 -6.63
C SER A 289 5.77 -4.18 -5.99
N GLY A 290 6.22 -5.36 -5.52
CA GLY A 290 5.41 -6.21 -4.68
C GLY A 290 4.74 -5.30 -3.66
N ILE A 291 3.41 -5.37 -3.58
CA ILE A 291 2.61 -4.48 -2.74
C ILE A 291 3.28 -4.51 -1.37
N PRO A 292 3.92 -3.41 -0.92
CA PRO A 292 4.70 -3.47 0.31
C PRO A 292 3.72 -3.81 1.42
N VAL A 293 3.94 -4.94 2.08
CA VAL A 293 3.16 -5.30 3.26
C VAL A 293 3.57 -4.32 4.34
N VAL A 294 2.75 -3.29 4.53
CA VAL A 294 2.95 -2.32 5.60
C VAL A 294 2.65 -3.04 6.92
N PRO A 295 3.64 -3.22 7.81
CA PRO A 295 3.42 -3.92 9.06
C PRO A 295 2.58 -3.08 10.02
N ASP A 296 1.92 -3.76 10.95
CA ASP A 296 1.09 -3.13 11.98
C ASP A 296 1.92 -2.68 13.19
N VAL A 297 3.03 -3.38 13.44
CA VAL A 297 4.01 -3.05 14.49
C VAL A 297 5.41 -3.10 13.90
N TYR A 298 6.20 -2.06 14.17
CA TYR A 298 7.62 -1.99 13.88
C TYR A 298 8.41 -2.38 15.13
N VAL A 299 9.48 -3.15 14.98
CA VAL A 299 10.40 -3.41 16.10
C VAL A 299 11.68 -2.62 15.86
N VAL A 300 11.96 -1.67 16.75
CA VAL A 300 13.15 -0.81 16.64
C VAL A 300 14.15 -1.16 17.74
N ARG A 301 15.41 -1.34 17.37
CA ARG A 301 16.49 -1.55 18.34
C ARG A 301 16.91 -0.21 18.94
N ARG A 302 16.70 -0.04 20.24
CA ARG A 302 17.21 1.10 21.02
C ARG A 302 18.28 0.59 21.99
N GLY A 303 19.55 0.71 21.58
CA GLY A 303 20.70 0.19 22.32
C GLY A 303 20.71 -1.34 22.39
N ALA A 304 20.56 -1.90 23.59
CA ALA A 304 20.54 -3.34 23.84
C ALA A 304 19.14 -3.95 23.89
N LYS A 305 18.07 -3.15 23.74
CA LYS A 305 16.68 -3.62 23.81
C LYS A 305 15.94 -3.41 22.48
N PHE A 306 15.06 -4.35 22.15
CA PHE A 306 14.11 -4.21 21.06
C PHE A 306 12.82 -3.60 21.63
N VAL A 307 12.31 -2.56 20.99
CA VAL A 307 11.10 -1.86 21.43
C VAL A 307 10.08 -1.91 20.28
N PRO A 308 8.90 -2.53 20.49
CA PRO A 308 7.83 -2.48 19.50
C PRO A 308 7.19 -1.09 19.46
N ILE A 309 6.87 -0.61 18.27
CA ILE A 309 6.24 0.67 17.98
C ILE A 309 5.07 0.40 17.05
N LEU A 310 3.87 0.84 17.44
CA LEU A 310 2.66 0.68 16.63
C LEU A 310 2.69 1.58 15.39
N ASN A 311 2.22 1.06 14.26
CA ASN A 311 1.97 1.87 13.08
C ASN A 311 0.64 2.62 13.19
N GLU A 312 0.68 3.88 13.63
CA GLU A 312 -0.53 4.68 13.83
C GLU A 312 -1.15 5.21 12.53
N GLN A 313 -0.45 5.15 11.39
CA GLN A 313 -0.93 5.70 10.11
C GLN A 313 -2.18 4.97 9.58
N LYS A 314 -2.48 3.77 10.08
CA LYS A 314 -3.65 2.99 9.67
C LYS A 314 -4.89 3.26 10.49
N LEU A 315 -4.85 4.01 11.58
CA LEU A 315 -6.05 4.25 12.38
C LEU A 315 -6.35 5.75 12.44
N PRO A 316 -7.57 6.16 12.06
CA PRO A 316 -7.95 7.56 12.19
C PRO A 316 -7.89 7.96 13.67
N ARG A 317 -7.35 9.15 13.94
CA ARG A 317 -7.37 9.72 15.29
C ARG A 317 -8.77 10.29 15.54
N LEU A 318 -9.57 9.59 16.33
CA LEU A 318 -10.95 9.98 16.60
C LEU A 318 -11.04 10.92 17.81
N ARG A 319 -11.83 11.98 17.69
CA ARG A 319 -12.21 12.88 18.80
C ARG A 319 -13.73 13.00 18.87
N ILE A 320 -14.23 13.18 20.10
CA ILE A 320 -15.64 13.48 20.34
C ILE A 320 -15.81 15.00 20.26
N VAL A 321 -16.68 15.48 19.37
CA VAL A 321 -16.92 16.91 19.15
C VAL A 321 -17.52 17.54 20.41
N ARG A 322 -16.90 18.62 20.92
CA ARG A 322 -17.30 19.31 22.16
C ARG A 322 -18.53 20.20 21.99
N ASN A 323 -18.78 20.74 20.80
CA ASN A 323 -19.82 21.76 20.52
C ASN A 323 -21.26 21.33 20.85
N TYR A 324 -21.55 20.03 20.90
CA TYR A 324 -22.87 19.52 21.29
C TYR A 324 -23.06 19.42 22.81
N GLN A 325 -21.97 19.44 23.60
CA GLN A 325 -22.01 19.45 25.07
C GLN A 325 -22.54 20.79 25.59
N ASP A 326 -22.17 21.89 24.92
CA ASP A 326 -22.67 23.23 25.21
C ASP A 326 -24.17 23.35 24.89
N SER A 327 -24.64 22.62 23.87
CA SER A 327 -26.05 22.56 23.48
C SER A 327 -26.91 21.78 24.50
N LEU A 328 -26.35 20.76 25.15
CA LEU A 328 -27.03 19.96 26.19
C LEU A 328 -27.29 20.75 27.49
N GLY A 329 -26.51 21.81 27.74
CA GLY A 329 -26.71 22.74 28.85
C GLY A 329 -27.83 23.76 28.61
N VAL A 330 -28.38 23.85 27.40
CA VAL A 330 -29.45 24.78 27.05
C VAL A 330 -30.81 24.09 27.20
N ASP A 331 -31.72 24.72 27.94
CA ASP A 331 -33.06 24.22 28.32
C ASP A 331 -34.07 24.03 27.17
N HIS A 332 -33.62 24.01 25.91
CA HIS A 332 -34.48 23.95 24.72
C HIS A 332 -34.58 22.56 24.06
N LEU A 333 -33.86 21.54 24.55
CA LEU A 333 -33.93 20.17 24.02
C LEU A 333 -35.00 19.32 24.70
N GLY A 334 -35.83 18.65 23.90
CA GLY A 334 -36.83 17.70 24.40
C GLY A 334 -36.21 16.44 25.04
N PRO A 335 -36.94 15.69 25.88
CA PRO A 335 -36.43 14.50 26.55
C PRO A 335 -35.96 13.41 25.58
N LYS A 336 -36.58 13.33 24.39
CA LYS A 336 -36.18 12.38 23.32
C LYS A 336 -34.87 12.77 22.63
N GLU A 337 -34.61 14.05 22.46
CA GLU A 337 -33.38 14.56 21.83
C GLU A 337 -32.19 14.41 22.77
N ARG A 338 -32.40 14.68 24.07
CA ARG A 338 -31.39 14.43 25.12
C ARG A 338 -31.00 12.95 25.19
N GLU A 339 -31.97 12.04 25.16
CA GLU A 339 -31.70 10.60 25.15
C GLU A 339 -30.96 10.16 23.88
N PHE A 340 -31.34 10.70 22.72
CA PHE A 340 -30.64 10.43 21.46
C PHE A 340 -29.17 10.88 21.51
N ILE A 341 -28.90 12.10 21.99
CA ILE A 341 -27.52 12.60 22.13
C ILE A 341 -26.75 11.77 23.17
N ARG A 342 -27.37 11.41 24.31
CA ARG A 342 -26.75 10.55 25.34
C ARG A 342 -26.38 9.18 24.78
N GLN A 343 -27.23 8.59 23.96
CA GLN A 343 -26.98 7.31 23.29
C GLN A 343 -25.83 7.43 22.28
N ARG A 344 -25.80 8.49 21.46
CA ARG A 344 -24.73 8.73 20.47
C ARG A 344 -23.40 9.04 21.13
N ALA A 345 -23.38 9.80 22.22
CA ALA A 345 -22.18 10.10 23.00
C ALA A 345 -21.63 8.85 23.69
N SER A 346 -22.50 8.02 24.27
CA SER A 346 -22.10 6.75 24.89
C SER A 346 -21.51 5.78 23.85
N ARG A 347 -22.09 5.69 22.66
CA ARG A 347 -21.54 4.91 21.54
C ARG A 347 -20.19 5.43 21.08
N ALA A 348 -20.03 6.74 20.94
CA ALA A 348 -18.75 7.35 20.55
C ALA A 348 -17.65 7.04 21.59
N ASN A 349 -17.94 7.23 22.88
CA ASN A 349 -17.01 6.93 23.95
C ASN A 349 -16.64 5.44 23.98
N TRP A 350 -17.62 4.57 23.74
CA TRP A 350 -17.38 3.13 23.62
C TRP A 350 -16.42 2.82 22.47
N VAL A 351 -16.62 3.36 21.27
CA VAL A 351 -15.71 3.14 20.11
C VAL A 351 -14.29 3.62 20.41
N VAL A 352 -14.13 4.85 20.95
CA VAL A 352 -12.82 5.41 21.30
C VAL A 352 -12.10 4.56 22.34
N LYS A 353 -12.80 4.12 23.40
CA LYS A 353 -12.22 3.26 24.44
C LYS A 353 -11.80 1.89 23.89
N ASN A 354 -12.58 1.32 22.98
CA ASN A 354 -12.25 0.05 22.33
C ASN A 354 -11.01 0.15 21.45
N ILE A 355 -10.86 1.23 20.68
CA ILE A 355 -9.66 1.46 19.87
C ILE A 355 -8.43 1.63 20.77
N ALA A 356 -8.54 2.38 21.88
CA ALA A 356 -7.45 2.53 22.84
C ALA A 356 -7.06 1.18 23.48
N GLN A 357 -8.05 0.37 23.85
CA GLN A 357 -7.82 -0.97 24.40
C GLN A 357 -7.18 -1.91 23.37
N TRP A 358 -7.61 -1.85 22.11
CA TRP A 358 -7.01 -2.58 20.99
C TRP A 358 -5.54 -2.22 20.81
N LYS A 359 -5.22 -0.92 20.72
CA LYS A 359 -3.83 -0.42 20.58
C LYS A 359 -2.93 -0.93 21.71
N ARG A 360 -3.42 -0.86 22.96
CA ARG A 360 -2.67 -1.31 24.14
C ARG A 360 -2.47 -2.82 24.15
N THR A 361 -3.48 -3.58 23.76
CA THR A 361 -3.40 -5.05 23.71
C THR A 361 -2.41 -5.49 22.64
N LEU A 362 -2.47 -4.88 21.44
CA LEU A 362 -1.54 -5.17 20.35
C LEU A 362 -0.10 -4.85 20.74
N LEU A 363 0.13 -3.70 21.37
CA LEU A 363 1.47 -3.32 21.86
C LEU A 363 1.97 -4.31 22.92
N ARG A 364 1.12 -4.70 23.87
CA ARG A 364 1.51 -5.64 24.94
C ARG A 364 1.79 -7.05 24.42
N VAL A 365 1.02 -7.51 23.43
CA VAL A 365 1.30 -8.78 22.75
C VAL A 365 2.62 -8.69 21.99
N ALA A 366 2.88 -7.58 21.29
CA ALA A 366 4.15 -7.36 20.59
C ALA A 366 5.34 -7.32 21.55
N GLU A 367 5.22 -6.67 22.72
CA GLU A 367 6.25 -6.68 23.77
C GLU A 367 6.57 -8.10 24.23
N VAL A 368 5.55 -8.91 24.52
CA VAL A 368 5.73 -10.30 24.96
C VAL A 368 6.38 -11.16 23.87
N ILE A 369 6.01 -10.96 22.60
CA ILE A 369 6.62 -11.68 21.47
C ILE A 369 8.10 -11.31 21.33
N VAL A 370 8.42 -10.01 21.41
CA VAL A 370 9.79 -9.51 21.31
C VAL A 370 10.66 -9.94 22.50
N ASP A 371 10.09 -10.06 23.70
CA ASP A 371 10.79 -10.56 24.88
C ASP A 371 10.98 -12.08 24.87
N TYR A 372 10.14 -12.82 24.12
CA TYR A 372 10.18 -14.29 24.04
C TYR A 372 11.19 -14.79 22.99
N GLU A 373 11.38 -14.05 21.89
CA GLU A 373 12.43 -14.33 20.87
C GLU A 373 13.81 -13.79 21.28
#